data_AF-A0A0L7LBN5-F1
#
_entry.id   AF-A0A0L7LBN5-F1
#
_cell.length_a   1.000
_cell.length_b   1.000
_cell.length_c   1.000
_cell.angle_alpha   90.00
_cell.angle_beta   90.00
_cell.angle_gamma   90.00
#
_symmetry.space_group_name_H-M   'P 1'
#
loop_
_entity.id
_entity.type
_entity.pdbx_description
1 polymer ?
#
loop_
_entity_poly.entity_id
_entity_poly.type
_entity_poly.pdbx_seq_one_letter_code
_entity_poly.pdbx_strand_id
1 'polypeptide(L)'
;MKLTAKFSVSSHRREQSQTGGGEKPPSPSPEDLAIMAVAPHDFVIEVDDFDSDAVIPVSTTPKESIVGPSVGTEDMRQSITKSNIDFKKRQIEMLEVEHLNNVKIAELKIIKLELQIALLQHKKNTITEEYNENA
;
A
#
# COMPACT_ATOMS: atom_id res chain seq x y z
N MET A 1 -14.60 -13.37 6.83
CA MET A 1 -13.76 -13.79 7.96
C MET A 1 -12.82 -12.70 8.45
N LYS A 2 -11.87 -12.16 7.66
CA LYS A 2 -10.99 -11.06 8.14
C LYS A 2 -11.75 -9.79 8.56
N LEU A 3 -12.75 -9.38 7.77
CA LEU A 3 -13.53 -8.17 8.04
C LEU A 3 -14.36 -8.27 9.34
N THR A 4 -14.94 -9.44 9.59
CA THR A 4 -15.77 -9.71 10.77
C THR A 4 -14.91 -9.76 12.04
N ALA A 5 -13.73 -10.38 11.96
CA ALA A 5 -12.75 -10.36 13.04
C ALA A 5 -12.25 -8.94 13.34
N LYS A 6 -11.94 -8.16 12.30
CA LYS A 6 -11.52 -6.75 12.44
C LYS A 6 -12.58 -5.89 13.13
N PHE A 7 -13.85 -6.09 12.77
CA PHE A 7 -14.96 -5.40 13.44
C PHE A 7 -15.08 -5.80 14.91
N SER A 8 -15.13 -7.11 15.19
CA SER A 8 -15.25 -7.67 16.55
C SER A 8 -14.15 -7.17 17.49
N VAL A 9 -12.89 -7.30 17.08
CA VAL A 9 -11.72 -6.88 17.87
C VAL A 9 -11.66 -5.36 18.05
N SER A 10 -12.01 -4.58 17.02
CA SER A 10 -12.03 -3.11 17.08
C SER A 10 -13.12 -2.59 18.02
N SER A 11 -14.34 -3.13 17.93
CA SER A 11 -15.45 -2.77 18.80
C SER A 11 -15.14 -3.08 20.27
N HIS A 12 -14.62 -4.28 20.55
CA HIS A 12 -14.19 -4.64 21.90
C HIS A 12 -13.16 -3.66 22.48
N ARG A 13 -12.17 -3.26 21.68
CA ARG A 13 -11.13 -2.31 22.11
C ARG A 13 -11.69 -0.92 22.43
N ARG A 14 -12.62 -0.44 21.61
CA ARG A 14 -13.32 0.84 21.84
C ARG A 14 -14.18 0.79 23.08
N GLU A 15 -14.97 -0.27 23.25
CA GLU A 15 -15.82 -0.45 24.42
C GLU A 15 -15.00 -0.53 25.71
N GLN A 16 -13.87 -1.26 25.71
CA GLN A 16 -12.97 -1.30 26.87
C GLN A 16 -12.42 0.07 27.25
N SER A 17 -12.12 0.92 26.27
CA SER A 17 -11.60 2.27 26.54
C SER A 17 -12.65 3.22 27.10
N GLN A 18 -13.94 2.90 26.95
CA GLN A 18 -15.05 3.73 27.40
C GLN A 18 -15.61 3.29 28.76
N THR A 19 -15.25 2.10 29.25
CA THR A 19 -15.68 1.63 30.58
C THR A 19 -14.83 2.28 31.68
N GLY A 20 -15.26 3.45 32.17
CA GLY A 20 -14.69 4.12 33.34
C GLY A 20 -15.00 3.44 34.69
N GLY A 21 -14.91 2.10 34.75
CA GLY A 21 -15.22 1.30 35.93
C GLY A 21 -16.52 0.47 35.86
N GLY A 22 -17.18 0.42 34.70
CA GLY A 22 -18.37 -0.41 34.45
C GLY A 22 -18.03 -1.88 34.15
N GLU A 23 -19.07 -2.69 33.88
CA GLU A 23 -18.91 -4.09 33.48
C GLU A 23 -18.05 -4.20 32.22
N LYS A 24 -17.10 -5.13 32.24
CA LYS A 24 -16.15 -5.32 31.14
C LYS A 24 -16.92 -5.85 29.92
N PRO A 25 -16.69 -5.29 28.72
CA PRO A 25 -17.33 -5.80 27.51
C PRO A 25 -16.91 -7.26 27.23
N PRO A 26 -17.78 -8.05 26.59
CA PRO A 26 -17.49 -9.44 26.27
C PRO A 26 -16.26 -9.55 25.36
N SER A 27 -15.38 -10.50 25.68
CA SER A 27 -14.14 -10.71 24.91
C SER A 27 -14.41 -11.25 23.50
N PRO A 28 -13.58 -10.90 22.50
CA PRO A 28 -13.67 -11.45 21.16
C PRO A 28 -13.48 -12.97 21.16
N SER A 29 -13.98 -13.64 20.12
CA SER A 29 -13.85 -15.09 19.99
C SER A 29 -12.39 -15.53 19.84
N PRO A 30 -12.02 -16.76 20.24
CA PRO A 30 -10.67 -17.29 20.04
C PRO A 30 -10.23 -17.31 18.57
N GLU A 31 -11.18 -17.50 17.64
CA GLU A 31 -10.93 -17.47 16.20
C GLU A 31 -10.55 -16.06 15.72
N ASP A 32 -11.26 -15.02 16.18
CA ASP A 32 -10.95 -13.63 15.84
C ASP A 32 -9.57 -13.21 16.36
N LEU A 33 -9.20 -13.68 17.55
CA LEU A 33 -7.88 -13.44 18.14
C LEU A 33 -6.76 -14.12 17.35
N ALA A 34 -7.00 -15.33 16.83
CA ALA A 34 -6.05 -16.01 15.96
C ALA A 34 -5.85 -15.25 14.64
N ILE A 35 -6.93 -14.70 14.05
CA ILE A 35 -6.85 -13.89 12.84
C ILE A 35 -6.05 -12.59 13.10
N MET A 36 -6.25 -11.95 14.24
CA MET A 36 -5.46 -10.78 14.66
C MET A 36 -3.97 -11.12 14.81
N ALA A 37 -3.65 -12.29 15.38
CA ALA A 37 -2.26 -12.72 15.57
C ALA A 37 -1.51 -12.95 14.25
N VAL A 38 -2.20 -13.40 13.20
CA VAL A 38 -1.62 -13.62 11.87
C VAL A 38 -1.27 -12.30 11.18
N ALA A 39 -2.07 -11.25 11.38
CA ALA A 39 -1.89 -9.96 10.71
C ALA A 39 -2.17 -8.77 11.65
N PRO A 40 -1.29 -8.49 12.63
CA PRO A 40 -1.54 -7.50 13.68
C PRO A 40 -1.64 -6.06 13.14
N HIS A 41 -0.91 -5.75 12.07
CA HIS A 41 -0.90 -4.42 11.46
C HIS A 41 -2.25 -4.04 10.83
N ASP A 42 -3.05 -5.01 10.41
CA ASP A 42 -4.38 -4.75 9.85
C ASP A 42 -5.39 -4.24 10.87
N PHE A 43 -5.09 -4.35 12.17
CA PHE A 43 -5.95 -3.97 13.30
C PHE A 43 -5.47 -2.70 14.01
N VAL A 44 -4.42 -2.05 13.51
CA VAL A 44 -3.98 -0.74 14.01
C VAL A 44 -5.07 0.28 13.69
N ILE A 45 -5.63 0.88 14.73
CA ILE A 45 -6.51 2.04 14.61
C ILE A 45 -5.56 3.24 14.76
N GLU A 46 -5.37 4.00 13.70
CA GLU A 46 -4.72 5.31 13.78
C GLU A 46 -5.62 6.19 14.65
N VAL A 47 -5.18 6.44 15.88
CA VAL A 47 -5.81 7.42 16.75
C VAL A 47 -5.19 8.75 16.33
N ASP A 48 -6.02 9.60 15.74
CA ASP A 48 -5.63 10.96 15.44
C ASP A 48 -5.63 11.72 16.78
N ASP A 49 -4.46 11.84 17.40
CA ASP A 49 -4.28 12.50 18.71
C ASP A 49 -4.34 14.05 18.60
N PHE A 50 -4.83 14.58 17.47
CA PHE A 50 -4.93 16.01 17.23
C PHE A 50 -6.18 16.59 17.88
N ASP A 51 -6.00 17.23 19.04
CA ASP A 51 -7.05 17.91 19.80
C ASP A 51 -7.48 19.19 19.05
N SER A 52 -8.57 19.10 18.28
CA SER A 52 -9.07 20.16 17.39
C SER A 52 -9.51 21.45 18.12
N ASP A 53 -9.66 21.42 19.44
CA ASP A 53 -10.16 22.49 20.30
C ASP A 53 -9.09 23.09 21.23
N ALA A 54 -7.81 22.76 21.04
CA ALA A 54 -6.70 23.41 21.72
C ALA A 54 -6.51 24.87 21.25
N VAL A 55 -7.34 25.78 21.78
CA VAL A 55 -7.16 27.23 21.63
C VAL A 55 -5.93 27.63 22.43
N ILE A 56 -4.81 27.91 21.74
CA ILE A 56 -3.61 28.49 22.36
C ILE A 56 -3.92 29.96 22.69
N PRO A 57 -4.04 30.38 23.97
CA PRO A 57 -4.18 31.80 24.27
C PRO A 57 -2.84 32.49 24.05
N VAL A 58 -2.79 33.41 23.07
CA VAL A 58 -1.65 34.31 22.86
C VAL A 58 -1.61 35.32 24.02
N SER A 59 -0.96 34.97 25.12
CA SER A 59 -0.59 35.94 26.15
C SER A 59 0.72 36.61 25.75
N THR A 60 0.63 37.88 25.36
CA THR A 60 1.74 38.81 25.18
C THR A 60 2.50 39.03 26.49
N THR A 61 3.49 38.17 26.74
CA THR A 61 4.64 38.47 27.62
C THR A 61 5.89 37.92 26.94
N PRO A 62 7.03 38.65 26.95
CA PRO A 62 8.27 38.14 26.37
C PRO A 62 8.82 37.07 27.33
N LYS A 63 8.28 35.86 27.20
CA LYS A 63 8.83 34.66 27.81
C LYS A 63 9.85 34.09 26.85
N GLU A 64 11.02 33.85 27.41
CA GLU A 64 12.18 33.21 26.79
C GLU A 64 11.74 32.15 25.79
N SER A 65 12.29 32.28 24.58
CA SER A 65 12.28 31.25 23.56
C SER A 65 12.86 29.97 24.15
N ILE A 66 12.00 29.11 24.69
CA ILE A 66 12.32 27.69 24.84
C ILE A 66 12.36 27.16 23.41
N VAL A 67 13.53 27.31 22.80
CA VAL A 67 13.99 26.41 21.76
C VAL A 67 13.98 25.04 22.42
N GLY A 68 12.89 24.28 22.28
CA GLY A 68 12.93 22.85 22.55
C GLY A 68 14.12 22.28 21.77
N PRO A 69 14.86 21.29 22.29
CA PRO A 69 16.10 20.85 21.66
C PRO A 69 15.79 20.20 20.31
N SER A 70 15.68 21.03 19.27
CA SER A 70 15.67 20.68 17.86
C SER A 70 17.10 20.36 17.44
N VAL A 71 17.72 19.41 18.12
CA VAL A 71 19.06 18.93 17.81
C VAL A 71 19.02 17.41 17.78
N GLY A 72 18.30 16.86 16.79
CA GLY A 72 18.90 15.71 16.10
C GLY A 72 20.25 16.20 15.61
N THR A 73 21.33 15.54 16.05
CA THR A 73 22.69 15.89 15.62
C THR A 73 22.72 16.05 14.10
N GLU A 74 23.53 16.96 13.58
CA GLU A 74 23.66 17.15 12.12
C GLU A 74 23.88 15.80 11.41
N ASP A 75 24.63 14.90 12.04
CA ASP A 75 24.83 13.52 11.57
C ASP A 75 23.53 12.72 11.44
N MET A 76 22.61 12.82 12.41
CA MET A 76 21.31 12.16 12.36
C MET A 76 20.44 12.74 11.23
N ARG A 77 20.41 14.07 11.07
CA ARG A 77 19.67 14.73 9.99
C ARG A 77 20.20 14.34 8.60
N GLN A 78 21.52 14.28 8.46
CA GLN A 78 22.19 13.84 7.23
C GLN A 78 21.92 12.36 6.94
N SER A 79 21.94 11.49 7.97
CA SER A 79 21.64 10.06 7.81
C SER A 79 20.22 9.81 7.30
N ILE A 80 19.23 10.52 7.86
CA ILE A 80 17.82 10.44 7.44
C ILE A 80 17.68 10.94 6.00
N THR A 81 18.32 12.05 5.67
CA THR A 81 18.25 12.65 4.33
C THR A 81 18.84 11.71 3.29
N LYS A 82 20.01 11.13 3.56
CA LYS A 82 20.65 10.15 2.68
C LYS A 82 19.80 8.90 2.51
N SER A 83 19.27 8.35 3.60
CA SER A 83 18.37 7.19 3.55
C SER A 83 17.13 7.45 2.69
N ASN A 84 16.52 8.63 2.84
CA ASN A 84 15.35 9.01 2.05
C ASN A 84 15.68 9.17 0.56
N ILE A 85 16.84 9.75 0.24
CA ILE A 85 17.32 9.87 -1.14
C ILE A 85 17.54 8.48 -1.74
N ASP A 86 18.23 7.59 -1.04
CA ASP A 86 18.55 6.24 -1.53
C ASP A 86 17.27 5.41 -1.71
N PHE A 87 16.32 5.53 -0.79
CA PHE A 87 15.00 4.90 -0.91
C PHE A 87 14.25 5.38 -2.16
N LYS A 88 14.19 6.69 -2.38
CA LYS A 88 13.53 7.27 -3.57
C LYS A 88 14.21 6.87 -4.88
N LYS A 89 15.55 6.80 -4.91
CA LYS A 89 16.29 6.29 -6.07
C LYS A 89 15.88 4.87 -6.42
N ARG A 90 15.86 3.98 -5.42
CA ARG A 90 15.42 2.59 -5.62
C ARG A 90 13.96 2.49 -6.09
N GLN A 91 13.07 3.35 -5.62
CA GLN A 91 11.69 3.40 -6.11
C GLN A 91 11.62 3.78 -7.59
N ILE A 92 12.40 4.77 -8.03
CA ILE A 92 12.46 5.18 -9.43
C ILE A 92 13.01 4.04 -10.30
N GLU A 93 14.13 3.42 -9.90
CA GLU A 93 14.71 2.28 -10.62
C GLU A 93 13.70 1.14 -10.79
N MET A 94 12.92 0.84 -9.75
CA MET A 94 11.88 -0.19 -9.81
C MET A 94 10.79 0.16 -10.82
N LEU A 95 10.33 1.41 -10.85
CA LEU A 95 9.32 1.88 -11.79
C LEU A 95 9.85 1.88 -13.23
N GLU A 96 11.12 2.23 -13.44
CA GLU A 96 11.76 2.19 -14.77
C GLU A 96 11.85 0.76 -15.29
N VAL A 97 12.25 -0.20 -14.45
CA VAL A 97 12.29 -1.63 -14.80
C VAL A 97 10.89 -2.18 -15.08
N GLU A 98 9.91 -1.83 -14.27
CA GLU A 98 8.51 -2.21 -14.50
C GLU A 98 7.99 -1.67 -15.84
N HIS A 99 8.27 -0.40 -16.13
CA HIS A 99 7.90 0.22 -17.40
C HIS A 99 8.55 -0.49 -18.60
N LEU A 100 9.86 -0.76 -18.53
CA LEU A 100 10.59 -1.45 -19.59
C LEU A 100 10.02 -2.86 -19.83
N ASN A 101 9.71 -3.58 -18.76
CA ASN A 101 9.09 -4.90 -18.85
C ASN A 101 7.70 -4.82 -19.50
N ASN A 102 6.89 -3.84 -19.13
CA ASN A 102 5.56 -3.64 -19.71
C ASN A 102 5.63 -3.32 -21.21
N VAL A 103 6.57 -2.46 -21.63
CA VAL A 103 6.84 -2.18 -23.05
C VAL A 103 7.25 -3.47 -23.75
N LYS A 104 8.19 -4.25 -23.18
CA LYS A 104 8.66 -5.48 -23.81
C LYS A 104 7.56 -6.52 -23.97
N ILE A 105 6.69 -6.64 -22.97
CA ILE A 105 5.52 -7.52 -23.02
C ILE A 105 4.57 -7.07 -24.13
N ALA A 106 4.35 -5.76 -24.29
CA ALA A 106 3.50 -5.23 -25.36
C ALA A 106 4.09 -5.55 -26.75
N GLU A 107 5.39 -5.34 -26.95
CA GLU A 107 6.09 -5.71 -28.19
C GLU A 107 5.93 -7.20 -28.52
N LEU A 108 6.15 -8.08 -27.54
CA LEU A 108 6.01 -9.52 -27.73
C LEU A 108 4.58 -9.94 -28.07
N LYS A 109 3.57 -9.25 -27.50
CA LYS A 109 2.16 -9.48 -27.86
C LYS A 109 1.88 -9.08 -29.31
N ILE A 110 2.44 -7.96 -29.77
CA ILE A 110 2.31 -7.53 -31.17
C ILE A 110 2.92 -8.57 -32.09
N ILE A 111 4.17 -8.97 -31.86
CA ILE A 111 4.87 -9.99 -32.67
C ILE A 111 4.07 -11.31 -32.69
N LYS A 112 3.55 -11.75 -31.55
CA LYS A 112 2.72 -12.96 -31.48
C LYS A 112 1.49 -12.85 -32.36
N LEU A 113 0.79 -11.72 -32.35
CA LEU A 113 -0.40 -11.50 -33.17
C LEU A 113 -0.06 -11.46 -34.66
N GLU A 114 1.04 -10.79 -35.04
CA GLU A 114 1.52 -10.74 -36.43
C GLU A 114 1.83 -12.16 -36.95
N LEU A 115 2.51 -12.99 -36.16
CA LEU A 115 2.79 -14.38 -36.51
C LEU A 115 1.50 -15.21 -36.66
N GLN A 116 0.52 -15.01 -35.80
CA GLN A 116 -0.78 -15.69 -35.91
C GLN A 116 -1.52 -15.29 -37.19
N ILE A 117 -1.49 -14.00 -37.56
CA ILE A 117 -2.06 -13.52 -38.81
C ILE A 117 -1.35 -14.17 -40.01
N ALA A 118 -0.02 -14.22 -40.01
CA ALA A 118 0.76 -14.84 -41.07
C ALA A 118 0.43 -16.33 -41.25
N LEU A 119 0.31 -17.08 -40.14
CA LEU A 119 -0.10 -18.48 -40.17
C LEU A 119 -1.50 -18.68 -40.74
N LEU A 120 -2.45 -17.81 -40.37
CA LEU A 120 -3.82 -17.86 -40.89
C LEU A 120 -3.88 -17.53 -42.38
N GLN A 121 -3.09 -16.56 -42.83
CA GLN A 121 -2.97 -16.22 -44.25
C GLN A 121 -2.37 -17.36 -45.06
N HIS A 122 -1.29 -17.98 -44.58
CA HIS A 122 -0.71 -19.16 -45.22
C HIS A 122 -1.75 -20.28 -45.34
N LYS A 123 -2.44 -20.62 -44.23
CA LYS A 123 -3.48 -21.65 -44.23
C LYS A 123 -4.61 -21.35 -45.23
N LYS A 124 -5.05 -20.09 -45.32
CA LYS A 124 -6.07 -19.67 -46.29
C LYS A 124 -5.59 -19.88 -47.73
N ASN A 125 -4.34 -19.52 -48.02
CA ASN A 125 -3.78 -19.67 -49.36
C ASN A 125 -3.69 -21.14 -49.76
N THR A 126 -3.19 -22.01 -48.86
CA THR A 126 -3.11 -23.46 -49.12
C THR A 126 -4.49 -24.07 -49.43
N ILE A 127 -5.53 -23.70 -48.67
CA ILE A 127 -6.90 -24.17 -48.94
C ILE A 127 -7.41 -23.67 -50.31
N THR A 128 -7.04 -22.45 -50.69
CA THR A 128 -7.47 -21.87 -51.97
C THR A 128 -6.77 -22.55 -53.15
N GLU A 129 -5.49 -22.90 -53.00
CA GLU A 129 -4.72 -23.67 -53.98
C GLU A 129 -5.28 -25.09 -54.14
N GLU A 130 -5.55 -25.80 -53.03
CA GLU A 130 -6.18 -27.13 -53.06
C GLU A 130 -7.56 -27.12 -53.73
N TYR A 131 -8.36 -26.06 -53.56
CA TYR A 131 -9.67 -25.95 -54.23
C TYR A 131 -9.52 -25.73 -55.74
N ASN A 132 -8.53 -24.95 -56.17
CA ASN A 132 -8.29 -24.66 -57.58
C ASN A 132 -7.67 -25.84 -58.34
N GLU A 133 -6.91 -26.71 -57.67
CA GLU A 133 -6.36 -27.93 -58.29
C GLU A 133 -7.40 -29.06 -58.47
N ASN A 134 -8.49 -29.01 -57.70
CA ASN A 134 -9.56 -30.02 -57.71
C ASN A 134 -10.81 -29.59 -58.52
N ALA A 135 -10.78 -28.44 -59.20
CA ALA A 135 -11.86 -27.90 -60.02
C ALA A 135 -11.55 -27.99 -61.52
#